data_AF-A0A530CAV8-F1
#
_entry.id   AF-A0A530CAV8-F1
#
_cell.length_a   1.000
_cell.length_b   1.000
_cell.length_c   1.000
_cell.angle_alpha   90.00
_cell.angle_beta   90.00
_cell.angle_gamma   90.00
#
_symmetry.space_group_name_H-M   'P 1'
#
loop_
_entity.id
_entity.type
_entity.pdbx_description
1 polymer ?
#
loop_
_entity_poly.entity_id
_entity_poly.type
_entity_poly.pdbx_seq_one_letter_code
_entity_poly.pdbx_strand_id
1 'polypeptide(L)'
;MSKRKGQLTFIEFQSPTLVERAPADSDWLHEIKYDGYRTEIVIERGEARAFTRRGYDWSHRYKRIIQTAANLPVKSAILDGEVVVLGTTGLPDFQALERELGNPNSLKLMFFAFDLLHLNGRDLRQMPLIERKAALHGWLKETAPTLTYAEHLEAGGSDVFDHACRMGLEGIVSKRADSPYRSGVQTSWLKVKCIKSDTFSIVAFVEKLGAQPRRIASLYIGRRDGDRLLYAGKAQSGYTLQAAQRVRERLDPLIIEKSPLSAPIKKPKATWVRPEVLAEVQFSGVTDRGILREAVFKGLREDLQPITAKPPAPSKRRVESKHGVPRKNILQLLPDAVAPSKDELTGYWRRVADRALIHLGRRPLKLVRHAYGATFYHKGPLPPIPRSVHQLKVKKREGGEGVRVWVDDLDGLLGLVEMDAVELHPWNATIDDIEHADQLVLDLDPGE
;
A
#
# COMPACT_ATOMS: atom_id res chain seq x y z
N MET A 1 -22.64 13.44 -35.60
CA MET A 1 -22.43 12.47 -36.69
C MET A 1 -23.48 11.37 -36.57
N SER A 2 -24.38 11.26 -37.55
CA SER A 2 -25.45 10.25 -37.57
C SER A 2 -24.86 8.84 -37.70
N LYS A 3 -25.17 7.92 -36.77
CA LYS A 3 -24.74 6.51 -36.82
C LYS A 3 -25.37 5.87 -38.06
N ARG A 4 -24.56 5.46 -39.04
CA ARG A 4 -25.03 4.64 -40.16
C ARG A 4 -25.50 3.28 -39.61
N LYS A 5 -26.71 2.87 -39.98
CA LYS A 5 -27.34 1.61 -39.54
C LYS A 5 -26.43 0.44 -39.94
N GLY A 6 -26.02 -0.39 -38.97
CA GLY A 6 -25.22 -1.60 -39.19
C GLY A 6 -23.69 -1.46 -39.10
N GLN A 7 -23.15 -0.29 -38.73
CA GLN A 7 -21.71 -0.14 -38.50
C GLN A 7 -21.32 -0.80 -37.17
N LEU A 8 -20.20 -1.52 -37.14
CA LEU A 8 -19.62 -2.01 -35.88
C LEU A 8 -19.16 -0.82 -35.04
N THR A 9 -19.49 -0.86 -33.75
CA THR A 9 -19.16 0.20 -32.80
C THR A 9 -18.37 -0.35 -31.64
N PHE A 10 -17.67 0.56 -30.95
CA PHE A 10 -17.01 0.29 -29.69
C PHE A 10 -17.89 -0.52 -28.73
N ILE A 11 -17.34 -1.57 -28.14
CA ILE A 11 -17.97 -2.35 -27.08
C ILE A 11 -17.28 -1.98 -25.76
N GLU A 12 -18.06 -1.72 -24.71
CA GLU A 12 -17.47 -1.47 -23.39
C GLU A 12 -16.65 -2.68 -22.95
N PHE A 13 -15.41 -2.43 -22.50
CA PHE A 13 -14.50 -3.48 -22.10
C PHE A 13 -15.00 -4.28 -20.90
N GLN A 14 -14.73 -5.58 -20.91
CA GLN A 14 -14.67 -6.40 -19.72
C GLN A 14 -13.45 -6.02 -18.87
N SER A 15 -13.66 -5.74 -17.60
CA SER A 15 -12.65 -5.29 -16.66
C SER A 15 -12.38 -6.33 -15.58
N PRO A 16 -11.11 -6.70 -15.32
CA PRO A 16 -10.77 -7.67 -14.30
C PRO A 16 -10.94 -7.11 -12.88
N THR A 17 -11.41 -7.96 -11.97
CA THR A 17 -11.46 -7.71 -10.53
C THR A 17 -10.05 -7.88 -9.93
N LEU A 18 -9.63 -6.96 -9.05
CA LEU A 18 -8.35 -7.09 -8.34
C LEU A 18 -8.48 -8.12 -7.21
N VAL A 19 -7.55 -9.06 -7.14
CA VAL A 19 -7.47 -10.06 -6.06
C VAL A 19 -6.04 -10.17 -5.52
N GLU A 20 -5.89 -10.69 -4.30
CA GLU A 20 -4.58 -10.84 -3.65
C GLU A 20 -3.77 -12.03 -4.17
N ARG A 21 -4.44 -13.10 -4.61
CA ARG A 21 -3.81 -14.34 -5.06
C ARG A 21 -4.39 -14.80 -6.37
N ALA A 22 -3.53 -15.36 -7.22
CA ALA A 22 -3.96 -15.98 -8.46
C ALA A 22 -4.78 -17.24 -8.14
N PRO A 23 -5.85 -17.53 -8.90
CA PRO A 23 -6.60 -18.77 -8.73
C PRO A 23 -5.71 -19.97 -9.06
N ALA A 24 -5.96 -21.09 -8.37
CA ALA A 24 -5.19 -22.33 -8.52
C ALA A 24 -5.88 -23.37 -9.41
N ASP A 25 -7.19 -23.22 -9.66
CA ASP A 25 -7.98 -24.20 -10.43
C ASP A 25 -7.54 -24.25 -11.90
N SER A 26 -7.64 -25.42 -12.53
CA SER A 26 -7.27 -25.65 -13.94
C SER A 26 -8.17 -24.95 -14.95
N ASP A 27 -9.34 -24.46 -14.54
CA ASP A 27 -10.31 -23.82 -15.44
C ASP A 27 -9.97 -22.36 -15.79
N TRP A 28 -8.79 -21.89 -15.34
CA TRP A 28 -8.31 -20.54 -15.55
C TRP A 28 -7.16 -20.52 -16.56
N LEU A 29 -7.26 -19.60 -17.51
CA LEU A 29 -6.18 -19.24 -18.42
C LEU A 29 -5.42 -18.06 -17.83
N HIS A 30 -4.10 -18.17 -17.71
CA HIS A 30 -3.28 -17.10 -17.15
C HIS A 30 -2.54 -16.34 -18.26
N GLU A 31 -2.72 -15.03 -18.32
CA GLU A 31 -2.05 -14.16 -19.29
C GLU A 31 -1.16 -13.15 -18.57
N ILE A 32 -0.09 -12.72 -19.23
CA ILE A 32 0.72 -11.61 -18.74
C ILE A 32 -0.12 -10.34 -18.70
N LYS A 33 -0.04 -9.61 -17.58
CA LYS A 33 -0.61 -8.27 -17.49
C LYS A 33 0.34 -7.29 -18.19
N TYR A 34 0.03 -6.96 -19.44
CA TYR A 34 0.75 -5.96 -20.19
C TYR A 34 0.54 -4.55 -19.59
N ASP A 35 1.63 -3.82 -19.40
CA ASP A 35 1.62 -2.41 -18.97
C ASP A 35 1.57 -1.50 -20.21
N GLY A 36 0.35 -1.10 -20.62
CA GLY A 36 0.13 -0.35 -21.84
C GLY A 36 -1.18 0.45 -21.88
N TYR A 37 -1.68 0.70 -23.09
CA TYR A 37 -2.98 1.31 -23.31
C TYR A 37 -3.98 0.33 -23.90
N ARG A 38 -4.98 -0.03 -23.08
CA ARG A 38 -6.13 -0.83 -23.50
C ARG A 38 -6.80 -0.25 -24.73
N THR A 39 -6.88 -1.05 -25.78
CA THR A 39 -7.35 -0.62 -27.09
C THR A 39 -8.27 -1.68 -27.70
N GLU A 40 -9.39 -1.25 -28.28
CA GLU A 40 -10.27 -2.08 -29.08
C GLU A 40 -10.05 -1.73 -30.55
N ILE A 41 -9.74 -2.72 -31.38
CA ILE A 41 -9.62 -2.54 -32.83
C ILE A 41 -10.90 -3.05 -33.49
N VAL A 42 -11.59 -2.16 -34.19
CA VAL A 42 -12.79 -2.49 -34.98
C VAL A 42 -12.43 -2.45 -36.45
N ILE A 43 -12.58 -3.59 -37.13
CA ILE A 43 -12.32 -3.76 -38.56
C ILE A 43 -13.66 -3.94 -39.27
N GLU A 44 -13.89 -3.18 -40.32
CA GLU A 44 -15.08 -3.31 -41.15
C GLU A 44 -14.81 -2.77 -42.56
N ARG A 45 -15.16 -3.55 -43.60
CA ARG A 45 -15.08 -3.12 -45.01
C ARG A 45 -13.68 -2.65 -45.45
N GLY A 46 -12.63 -3.32 -44.98
CA GLY A 46 -11.24 -2.99 -45.32
C GLY A 46 -10.72 -1.72 -44.62
N GLU A 47 -11.46 -1.18 -43.67
CA GLU A 47 -11.00 -0.10 -42.78
C GLU A 47 -10.90 -0.60 -41.35
N ALA A 48 -9.98 -0.03 -40.57
CA ALA A 48 -9.85 -0.31 -39.15
C ALA A 48 -9.87 0.99 -38.33
N ARG A 49 -10.40 0.90 -37.11
CA ARG A 49 -10.42 1.98 -36.13
C ARG A 49 -9.97 1.46 -34.78
N ALA A 50 -9.31 2.30 -33.99
CA ALA A 50 -8.85 1.95 -32.65
C ALA A 50 -9.52 2.84 -31.61
N PHE A 51 -10.09 2.22 -30.58
CA PHE A 51 -10.77 2.92 -29.50
C PHE A 51 -10.06 2.69 -28.19
N THR A 52 -9.86 3.77 -27.43
CA THR A 52 -9.31 3.71 -26.08
C THR A 52 -10.30 3.08 -25.10
N ARG A 53 -9.84 2.79 -23.87
CA ARG A 53 -10.67 2.40 -22.71
C ARG A 53 -12.00 3.16 -22.57
N ARG A 54 -12.04 4.44 -22.92
CA ARG A 54 -13.22 5.32 -22.79
C ARG A 54 -14.00 5.50 -24.10
N GLY A 55 -13.68 4.74 -25.14
CA GLY A 55 -14.34 4.81 -26.45
C GLY A 55 -13.88 5.97 -27.34
N TYR A 56 -12.81 6.70 -27.00
CA TYR A 56 -12.24 7.71 -27.89
C TYR A 56 -11.50 7.07 -29.07
N ASP A 57 -11.73 7.57 -30.27
CA ASP A 57 -11.04 7.16 -31.49
C ASP A 57 -9.59 7.68 -31.52
N TRP A 58 -8.64 6.73 -31.44
CA TRP A 58 -7.20 6.96 -31.48
C TRP A 58 -6.55 6.39 -32.75
N SER A 59 -7.33 6.13 -33.80
CA SER A 59 -6.83 5.58 -35.08
C SER A 59 -5.68 6.44 -35.66
N HIS A 60 -5.77 7.76 -35.51
CA HIS A 60 -4.74 8.69 -35.96
C HIS A 60 -3.40 8.57 -35.21
N ARG A 61 -3.38 8.03 -33.98
CA ARG A 61 -2.16 7.78 -33.19
C ARG A 61 -1.56 6.40 -33.48
N TYR A 62 -2.38 5.48 -33.96
CA TYR A 62 -2.03 4.08 -34.18
C TYR A 62 -1.99 3.71 -35.67
N LYS A 63 -1.54 4.63 -36.55
CA LYS A 63 -1.70 4.46 -38.02
C LYS A 63 -1.18 3.13 -38.52
N ARG A 64 0.01 2.70 -38.09
CA ARG A 64 0.62 1.45 -38.55
C ARG A 64 -0.11 0.21 -38.05
N ILE A 65 -0.59 0.23 -36.80
CA ILE A 65 -1.44 -0.83 -36.23
C ILE A 65 -2.74 -0.92 -37.04
N ILE A 66 -3.39 0.22 -37.30
CA ILE A 66 -4.64 0.30 -38.07
C ILE A 66 -4.46 -0.18 -39.51
N GLN A 67 -3.40 0.22 -40.20
CA GLN A 67 -3.09 -0.26 -41.55
C GLN A 67 -2.86 -1.79 -41.57
N THR A 68 -2.14 -2.31 -40.58
CA THR A 68 -1.91 -3.76 -40.45
C THR A 68 -3.23 -4.50 -40.20
N ALA A 69 -4.07 -3.97 -39.30
CA ALA A 69 -5.37 -4.55 -38.97
C ALA A 69 -6.36 -4.50 -40.15
N ALA A 70 -6.36 -3.41 -40.93
CA ALA A 70 -7.21 -3.24 -42.10
C ALA A 70 -6.90 -4.27 -43.22
N ASN A 71 -5.65 -4.74 -43.27
CA ASN A 71 -5.20 -5.74 -44.25
C ASN A 71 -5.48 -7.19 -43.81
N LEU A 72 -6.08 -7.41 -42.63
CA LEU A 72 -6.49 -8.75 -42.25
C LEU A 72 -7.54 -9.30 -43.22
N PRO A 73 -7.48 -10.59 -43.60
CA PRO A 73 -8.41 -11.22 -44.53
C PRO A 73 -9.78 -11.52 -43.89
N VAL A 74 -10.40 -10.51 -43.30
CA VAL A 74 -11.70 -10.57 -42.61
C VAL A 74 -12.66 -9.52 -43.18
N LYS A 75 -13.94 -9.85 -43.25
CA LYS A 75 -14.99 -8.89 -43.64
C LYS A 75 -15.24 -7.87 -42.53
N SER A 76 -15.24 -8.34 -41.29
CA SER A 76 -15.39 -7.51 -40.10
C SER A 76 -14.91 -8.23 -38.83
N ALA A 77 -14.34 -7.50 -37.89
CA ALA A 77 -13.89 -8.05 -36.61
C ALA A 77 -13.84 -6.99 -35.50
N ILE A 78 -13.92 -7.42 -34.24
CA ILE A 78 -13.64 -6.57 -33.06
C ILE A 78 -12.64 -7.31 -32.19
N LEU A 79 -11.45 -6.72 -32.03
CA LEU A 79 -10.33 -7.25 -31.26
C LEU A 79 -10.17 -6.46 -29.97
N ASP A 80 -10.02 -7.15 -28.84
CA ASP A 80 -9.67 -6.54 -27.55
C ASP A 80 -8.19 -6.83 -27.26
N GLY A 81 -7.40 -5.78 -27.01
CA GLY A 81 -5.95 -5.90 -26.86
C GLY A 81 -5.32 -4.75 -26.07
N GLU A 82 -4.01 -4.83 -25.91
CA GLU A 82 -3.20 -3.79 -25.28
C GLU A 82 -2.19 -3.24 -26.29
N VAL A 83 -2.12 -1.92 -26.45
CA VAL A 83 -1.01 -1.29 -27.19
C VAL A 83 0.16 -1.10 -26.23
N VAL A 84 1.33 -1.62 -26.61
CA VAL A 84 2.56 -1.56 -25.82
C VAL A 84 3.74 -1.11 -26.70
N VAL A 85 4.83 -0.75 -26.02
CA VAL A 85 6.17 -0.72 -26.61
C VAL A 85 7.01 -1.68 -25.79
N LEU A 86 7.81 -2.52 -26.44
CA LEU A 86 8.77 -3.37 -25.74
C LEU A 86 10.09 -2.61 -25.59
N GLY A 87 10.67 -2.65 -24.39
CA GLY A 87 11.99 -2.11 -24.09
C GLY A 87 13.12 -3.00 -24.63
N THR A 88 14.37 -2.64 -24.31
CA THR A 88 15.57 -3.40 -24.74
C THR A 88 15.63 -4.81 -24.17
N THR A 89 14.96 -5.05 -23.04
CA THR A 89 14.84 -6.36 -22.40
C THR A 89 13.73 -7.24 -23.01
N GLY A 90 12.97 -6.71 -23.97
CA GLY A 90 11.81 -7.37 -24.56
C GLY A 90 10.54 -7.32 -23.69
N LEU A 91 10.57 -6.63 -22.55
CA LEU A 91 9.42 -6.46 -21.66
C LEU A 91 8.64 -5.17 -22.00
N PRO A 92 7.33 -5.08 -21.71
CA PRO A 92 6.56 -3.86 -21.88
C PRO A 92 7.16 -2.67 -21.11
N ASP A 93 7.39 -1.58 -21.83
CA ASP A 93 7.88 -0.30 -21.31
C ASP A 93 6.86 0.80 -21.63
N PHE A 94 6.04 1.09 -20.62
CA PHE A 94 5.03 2.14 -20.72
C PHE A 94 5.65 3.54 -20.91
N GLN A 95 6.88 3.80 -20.42
CA GLN A 95 7.52 5.08 -20.67
C GLN A 95 7.82 5.26 -22.15
N ALA A 96 8.39 4.22 -22.75
CA ALA A 96 8.64 4.21 -24.18
C ALA A 96 7.33 4.35 -24.95
N LEU A 97 6.26 3.69 -24.51
CA LEU A 97 4.92 3.87 -25.08
C LEU A 97 4.46 5.33 -25.06
N GLU A 98 4.53 6.03 -23.92
CA GLU A 98 4.15 7.45 -23.84
C GLU A 98 4.95 8.33 -24.80
N ARG A 99 6.25 8.06 -24.96
CA ARG A 99 7.11 8.81 -25.89
C ARG A 99 6.73 8.55 -27.35
N GLU A 100 6.42 7.30 -27.68
CA GLU A 100 6.09 6.88 -29.05
C GLU A 100 4.68 7.31 -29.49
N LEU A 101 3.75 7.53 -28.56
CA LEU A 101 2.38 8.00 -28.87
C LEU A 101 2.31 9.36 -29.58
N GLY A 102 3.37 10.17 -29.49
CA GLY A 102 3.49 11.43 -30.23
C GLY A 102 3.83 11.24 -31.71
N ASN A 103 4.25 10.03 -32.12
CA ASN A 103 4.62 9.68 -33.48
C ASN A 103 3.61 8.68 -34.09
N PRO A 104 2.65 9.15 -34.91
CA PRO A 104 1.65 8.31 -35.56
C PRO A 104 2.21 7.15 -36.40
N ASN A 105 3.47 7.25 -36.86
CA ASN A 105 4.13 6.26 -37.71
C ASN A 105 5.17 5.43 -36.95
N SER A 106 5.14 5.43 -35.61
CA SER A 106 6.08 4.66 -34.81
C SER A 106 6.07 3.18 -35.20
N LEU A 107 7.27 2.63 -35.41
CA LEU A 107 7.49 1.20 -35.68
C LEU A 107 7.50 0.35 -34.40
N LYS A 108 7.52 1.00 -33.23
CA LYS A 108 7.67 0.33 -31.93
C LYS A 108 6.34 0.01 -31.25
N LEU A 109 5.26 0.67 -31.69
CA LEU A 109 3.91 0.42 -31.18
C LEU A 109 3.44 -0.95 -31.68
N MET A 110 3.14 -1.84 -30.74
CA MET A 110 2.60 -3.16 -31.00
C MET A 110 1.27 -3.33 -30.29
N PHE A 111 0.32 -4.01 -30.94
CA PHE A 111 -0.95 -4.39 -30.35
C PHE A 111 -0.95 -5.87 -30.01
N PHE A 112 -1.06 -6.17 -28.72
CA PHE A 112 -1.20 -7.52 -28.19
C PHE A 112 -2.69 -7.83 -28.00
N ALA A 113 -3.26 -8.58 -28.94
CA ALA A 113 -4.67 -8.98 -28.92
C ALA A 113 -4.86 -10.22 -28.03
N PHE A 114 -5.69 -10.15 -27.00
CA PHE A 114 -5.99 -11.30 -26.14
C PHE A 114 -7.44 -11.81 -26.24
N ASP A 115 -8.35 -11.10 -26.93
CA ASP A 115 -9.74 -11.55 -27.14
C ASP A 115 -10.33 -11.12 -28.49
N LEU A 116 -11.33 -11.85 -28.98
CA LEU A 116 -12.05 -11.63 -30.23
C LEU A 116 -13.56 -11.57 -29.95
N LEU A 117 -14.16 -10.39 -30.10
CA LEU A 117 -15.55 -10.15 -29.69
C LEU A 117 -16.54 -10.37 -30.84
N HIS A 118 -16.09 -10.18 -32.07
CA HIS A 118 -16.91 -10.30 -33.27
C HIS A 118 -16.06 -10.74 -34.46
N LEU A 119 -16.61 -11.57 -35.34
CA LEU A 119 -15.95 -12.01 -36.58
C LEU A 119 -16.97 -12.26 -37.69
N ASN A 120 -16.78 -11.61 -38.84
CA ASN A 120 -17.52 -11.83 -40.10
C ASN A 120 -19.05 -11.87 -39.95
N GLY A 121 -19.60 -10.96 -39.13
CA GLY A 121 -21.03 -10.83 -38.86
C GLY A 121 -21.55 -11.66 -37.68
N ARG A 122 -20.69 -12.45 -37.02
CA ARG A 122 -21.03 -13.23 -35.83
C ARG A 122 -20.50 -12.53 -34.58
N ASP A 123 -21.40 -12.25 -33.63
CA ASP A 123 -21.05 -11.86 -32.26
C ASP A 123 -20.55 -13.09 -31.50
N LEU A 124 -19.30 -13.05 -31.02
CA LEU A 124 -18.67 -14.15 -30.32
C LEU A 124 -18.75 -13.99 -28.80
N ARG A 125 -19.26 -12.86 -28.26
CA ARG A 125 -19.24 -12.57 -26.82
C ARG A 125 -19.99 -13.59 -25.97
N GLN A 126 -20.91 -14.36 -26.54
CA GLN A 126 -21.60 -15.45 -25.81
C GLN A 126 -20.84 -16.77 -25.80
N MET A 127 -19.80 -16.91 -26.63
CA MET A 127 -18.99 -18.14 -26.69
C MET A 127 -17.98 -18.18 -25.55
N PRO A 128 -17.54 -19.37 -25.12
CA PRO A 128 -16.42 -19.55 -24.19
C PRO A 128 -15.16 -18.80 -24.59
N LEU A 129 -14.40 -18.27 -23.63
CA LEU A 129 -13.15 -17.56 -23.88
C LEU A 129 -12.15 -18.40 -24.67
N ILE A 130 -12.03 -19.69 -24.35
CA ILE A 130 -11.08 -20.59 -25.02
C ILE A 130 -11.38 -20.68 -26.53
N GLU A 131 -12.65 -20.72 -26.93
CA GLU A 131 -13.06 -20.73 -28.33
C GLU A 131 -12.78 -19.39 -29.02
N ARG A 132 -13.03 -18.26 -28.33
CA ARG A 132 -12.71 -16.92 -28.86
C ARG A 132 -11.21 -16.75 -29.08
N LYS A 133 -10.38 -17.24 -28.14
CA LYS A 133 -8.91 -17.21 -28.26
C LYS A 133 -8.40 -18.13 -29.36
N ALA A 134 -8.96 -19.33 -29.52
CA ALA A 134 -8.61 -20.23 -30.62
C ALA A 134 -8.90 -19.60 -31.98
N ALA A 135 -10.07 -18.97 -32.13
CA ALA A 135 -10.42 -18.21 -33.33
C ALA A 135 -9.45 -17.05 -33.56
N LEU A 136 -9.15 -16.24 -32.53
CA LEU A 136 -8.19 -15.14 -32.62
C LEU A 136 -6.81 -15.60 -33.07
N HIS A 137 -6.29 -16.68 -32.46
CA HIS A 137 -4.98 -17.22 -32.78
C HIS A 137 -4.88 -17.64 -34.26
N GLY A 138 -5.92 -18.31 -34.78
CA GLY A 138 -5.97 -18.70 -36.19
C GLY A 138 -5.83 -17.54 -37.18
N TRP A 139 -6.35 -16.35 -36.84
CA TRP A 139 -6.28 -15.16 -37.70
C TRP A 139 -5.02 -14.32 -37.53
N LEU A 140 -4.34 -14.44 -36.38
CA LEU A 140 -3.13 -13.67 -36.05
C LEU A 140 -1.82 -14.46 -36.18
N LYS A 141 -1.87 -15.75 -36.51
CA LYS A 141 -0.68 -16.61 -36.58
C LYS A 141 0.37 -16.13 -37.61
N GLU A 142 -0.09 -15.55 -38.72
CA GLU A 142 0.76 -15.14 -39.84
C GLU A 142 0.84 -13.61 -40.00
N THR A 143 0.46 -12.85 -38.96
CA THR A 143 0.46 -11.39 -39.02
C THR A 143 1.81 -10.80 -38.66
N ALA A 144 2.05 -9.57 -39.14
CA ALA A 144 3.25 -8.82 -38.78
C ALA A 144 3.32 -8.57 -37.25
N PRO A 145 4.53 -8.48 -36.64
CA PRO A 145 4.69 -8.27 -35.19
C PRO A 145 3.93 -7.08 -34.59
N THR A 146 3.60 -6.08 -35.42
CA THR A 146 2.73 -4.95 -35.08
C THR A 146 1.37 -5.39 -34.50
N LEU A 147 0.87 -6.55 -34.91
CA LEU A 147 -0.37 -7.16 -34.46
C LEU A 147 -0.08 -8.58 -33.99
N THR A 148 0.00 -8.76 -32.67
CA THR A 148 0.48 -10.01 -32.04
C THR A 148 -0.64 -10.63 -31.20
N TYR A 149 -0.78 -11.96 -31.27
CA TYR A 149 -1.63 -12.70 -30.35
C TYR A 149 -0.98 -12.79 -28.97
N ALA A 150 -1.72 -12.40 -27.94
CA ALA A 150 -1.31 -12.59 -26.55
C ALA A 150 -1.64 -14.01 -26.08
N GLU A 151 -0.58 -14.80 -25.90
CA GLU A 151 -0.63 -16.16 -25.41
C GLU A 151 -1.15 -16.23 -23.96
N HIS A 152 -1.64 -17.42 -23.61
CA HIS A 152 -2.05 -17.77 -22.27
C HIS A 152 -1.34 -19.04 -21.83
N LEU A 153 -1.25 -19.23 -20.52
CA LEU A 153 -0.60 -20.36 -19.87
C LEU A 153 -1.65 -21.18 -19.13
N GLU A 154 -1.65 -22.49 -19.40
CA GLU A 154 -2.43 -23.51 -18.69
C GLU A 154 -1.55 -24.16 -17.61
N ALA A 155 -1.27 -23.41 -16.55
CA ALA A 155 -0.43 -23.82 -15.44
C ALA A 155 -0.98 -23.26 -14.12
N GLY A 156 -0.42 -23.66 -12.98
CA GLY A 156 -0.83 -23.14 -11.68
C GLY A 156 -0.65 -21.61 -11.61
N GLY A 157 -1.73 -20.87 -11.33
CA GLY A 157 -1.70 -19.41 -11.36
C GLY A 157 -0.67 -18.77 -10.43
N SER A 158 -0.37 -19.42 -9.28
CA SER A 158 0.68 -18.95 -8.36
C SER A 158 2.07 -19.03 -9.00
N ASP A 159 2.39 -20.13 -9.69
CA ASP A 159 3.66 -20.29 -10.37
C ASP A 159 3.82 -19.27 -11.50
N VAL A 160 2.77 -19.10 -12.31
CA VAL A 160 2.78 -18.11 -13.40
C VAL A 160 2.97 -16.70 -12.85
N PHE A 161 2.28 -16.35 -11.77
CA PHE A 161 2.42 -15.07 -11.10
C PHE A 161 3.83 -14.83 -10.57
N ASP A 162 4.40 -15.80 -9.84
CA ASP A 162 5.73 -15.69 -9.27
C ASP A 162 6.81 -15.50 -10.34
N HIS A 163 6.72 -16.25 -11.45
CA HIS A 163 7.64 -16.08 -12.58
C HIS A 163 7.46 -14.71 -13.25
N ALA A 164 6.21 -14.27 -13.46
CA ALA A 164 5.95 -12.94 -14.01
C ALA A 164 6.59 -11.83 -13.15
N CYS A 165 6.50 -11.95 -11.82
CA CYS A 165 7.12 -10.99 -10.90
C CYS A 165 8.64 -11.05 -10.90
N ARG A 166 9.25 -12.24 -10.96
CA ARG A 166 10.71 -12.39 -11.10
C ARG A 166 11.23 -11.80 -12.41
N MET A 167 10.45 -11.90 -13.49
CA MET A 167 10.75 -11.27 -14.78
C MET A 167 10.50 -9.76 -14.79
N GLY A 168 9.96 -9.19 -13.71
CA GLY A 168 9.71 -7.75 -13.59
C GLY A 168 8.45 -7.26 -14.31
N LEU A 169 7.56 -8.14 -14.75
CA LEU A 169 6.27 -7.81 -15.36
C LEU A 169 5.30 -7.19 -14.34
N GLU A 170 4.21 -6.58 -14.80
CA GLU A 170 3.24 -5.91 -13.92
C GLU A 170 2.42 -6.91 -13.07
N GLY A 171 2.32 -8.16 -13.52
CA GLY A 171 1.50 -9.19 -12.91
C GLY A 171 0.83 -10.06 -13.97
N ILE A 172 -0.30 -10.65 -13.62
CA ILE A 172 -1.07 -11.53 -14.52
C ILE A 172 -2.56 -11.18 -14.49
N VAL A 173 -3.25 -11.57 -15.56
CA VAL A 173 -4.71 -11.60 -15.63
C VAL A 173 -5.13 -13.06 -15.82
N SER A 174 -5.86 -13.60 -14.86
CA SER A 174 -6.44 -14.95 -14.91
C SER A 174 -7.86 -14.85 -15.41
N LYS A 175 -8.23 -15.65 -16.41
CA LYS A 175 -9.55 -15.59 -17.05
C LYS A 175 -10.19 -16.98 -17.11
N ARG A 176 -11.46 -17.10 -16.70
CA ARG A 176 -12.22 -18.37 -16.80
C ARG A 176 -12.33 -18.80 -18.26
N ALA A 177 -11.84 -20.00 -18.58
CA ALA A 177 -11.76 -20.53 -19.94
C ALA A 177 -13.14 -20.68 -20.61
N ASP A 178 -14.16 -21.03 -19.83
CA ASP A 178 -15.54 -21.25 -20.26
C ASP A 178 -16.39 -19.96 -20.30
N SER A 179 -15.85 -18.83 -19.83
CA SER A 179 -16.66 -17.64 -19.58
C SER A 179 -17.00 -16.85 -20.84
N PRO A 180 -18.25 -16.35 -20.96
CA PRO A 180 -18.61 -15.41 -22.00
C PRO A 180 -18.02 -14.02 -21.71
N TYR A 181 -17.90 -13.20 -22.74
CA TYR A 181 -17.50 -11.80 -22.58
C TYR A 181 -18.67 -10.96 -22.06
N ARG A 182 -18.41 -10.17 -21.02
CA ARG A 182 -19.37 -9.27 -20.35
C ARG A 182 -18.67 -7.96 -20.03
N SER A 183 -19.20 -6.88 -20.60
CA SER A 183 -18.74 -5.51 -20.32
C SER A 183 -18.80 -5.17 -18.82
N GLY A 184 -17.96 -4.23 -18.40
CA GLY A 184 -17.88 -3.80 -17.00
C GLY A 184 -16.99 -4.71 -16.16
N VAL A 185 -17.00 -4.50 -14.84
CA VAL A 185 -16.18 -5.27 -13.90
C VAL A 185 -16.76 -6.68 -13.74
N GLN A 186 -15.91 -7.69 -13.91
CA GLN A 186 -16.29 -9.10 -13.84
C GLN A 186 -15.37 -9.89 -12.91
N THR A 187 -15.90 -10.95 -12.29
CA THR A 187 -15.13 -11.92 -11.50
C THR A 187 -14.61 -13.07 -12.35
N SER A 188 -15.10 -13.24 -13.58
CA SER A 188 -14.54 -14.20 -14.55
C SER A 188 -13.17 -13.80 -15.07
N TRP A 189 -12.77 -12.54 -14.88
CA TRP A 189 -11.42 -12.04 -15.09
C TRP A 189 -10.87 -11.50 -13.78
N LEU A 190 -9.75 -12.04 -13.31
CA LEU A 190 -9.08 -11.63 -12.09
C LEU A 190 -7.70 -11.09 -12.43
N LYS A 191 -7.30 -9.98 -11.84
CA LYS A 191 -5.93 -9.46 -11.96
C LYS A 191 -5.21 -9.56 -10.63
N VAL A 192 -3.96 -9.99 -10.69
CA VAL A 192 -3.01 -9.96 -9.57
C VAL A 192 -1.83 -9.13 -10.04
N LYS A 193 -1.43 -8.15 -9.25
CA LYS A 193 -0.30 -7.26 -9.57
C LYS A 193 0.93 -7.72 -8.81
N CYS A 194 2.09 -7.70 -9.47
CA CYS A 194 3.37 -7.83 -8.81
C CYS A 194 3.55 -6.62 -7.90
N ILE A 195 3.53 -6.88 -6.60
CA ILE A 195 3.81 -5.87 -5.59
C ILE A 195 5.33 -5.76 -5.48
N LYS A 196 5.91 -4.70 -6.04
CA LYS A 196 7.32 -4.38 -5.83
C LYS A 196 7.40 -3.52 -4.58
N SER A 197 8.20 -3.94 -3.61
CA SER A 197 8.52 -3.17 -2.41
C SER A 197 10.03 -3.08 -2.32
N ASP A 198 10.53 -1.88 -2.04
CA ASP A 198 11.95 -1.66 -1.84
C ASP A 198 12.17 -0.52 -0.83
N THR A 199 13.41 -0.33 -0.41
CA THR A 199 13.82 0.63 0.61
C THR A 199 14.43 1.87 -0.05
N PHE A 200 13.89 3.04 0.30
CA PHE A 200 14.35 4.32 -0.23
C PHE A 200 14.68 5.31 0.90
N SER A 201 15.65 6.19 0.67
CA SER A 201 15.93 7.30 1.58
C SER A 201 14.85 8.36 1.46
N ILE A 202 14.32 8.87 2.56
CA ILE A 202 13.48 10.07 2.56
C ILE A 202 14.40 11.27 2.39
N VAL A 203 14.14 12.11 1.37
CA VAL A 203 14.98 13.28 1.05
C VAL A 203 14.27 14.61 1.28
N ALA A 204 12.93 14.61 1.26
CA ALA A 204 12.12 15.77 1.64
C ALA A 204 10.69 15.34 2.00
N PHE A 205 9.93 16.25 2.59
CA PHE A 205 8.50 16.10 2.79
C PHE A 205 7.74 17.38 2.38
N VAL A 206 6.46 17.24 2.07
CA VAL A 206 5.54 18.37 1.84
C VAL A 206 4.51 18.37 2.93
N GLU A 207 4.27 19.53 3.53
CA GLU A 207 3.22 19.71 4.52
C GLU A 207 1.87 20.03 3.86
N LYS A 208 0.79 19.56 4.48
CA LYS A 208 -0.56 19.97 4.11
C LYS A 208 -0.86 21.32 4.74
N LEU A 209 -0.90 22.37 3.92
CA LEU A 209 -1.29 23.73 4.34
C LEU A 209 -2.63 23.71 5.09
N GLY A 210 -2.69 24.34 6.26
CA GLY A 210 -3.90 24.52 7.06
C GLY A 210 -4.34 23.31 7.90
N ALA A 211 -3.58 22.20 7.94
CA ALA A 211 -3.92 21.05 8.78
C ALA A 211 -3.36 21.21 10.21
N GLN A 212 -4.22 21.07 11.22
CA GLN A 212 -3.84 20.93 12.63
C GLN A 212 -4.27 19.56 13.16
N PRO A 213 -3.34 18.75 13.72
CA PRO A 213 -1.89 18.96 13.77
C PRO A 213 -1.24 18.88 12.36
N ARG A 214 0.00 19.38 12.22
CA ARG A 214 0.78 19.39 10.97
C ARG A 214 0.79 17.99 10.31
N ARG A 215 0.41 17.89 9.04
CA ARG A 215 0.36 16.62 8.30
C ARG A 215 1.32 16.57 7.14
N ILE A 216 1.94 15.41 6.93
CA ILE A 216 2.67 15.09 5.70
C ILE A 216 1.66 14.86 4.58
N ALA A 217 1.67 15.72 3.56
CA ALA A 217 0.94 15.50 2.32
C ALA A 217 1.64 14.46 1.44
N SER A 218 2.97 14.35 1.56
CA SER A 218 3.78 13.42 0.78
C SER A 218 5.25 13.42 1.18
N LEU A 219 5.92 12.31 0.90
CA LEU A 219 7.38 12.17 1.01
C LEU A 219 8.02 12.16 -0.37
N TYR A 220 9.16 12.84 -0.48
CA TYR A 220 10.06 12.73 -1.61
C TYR A 220 11.11 11.70 -1.23
N ILE A 221 11.35 10.75 -2.12
CA ILE A 221 12.25 9.63 -1.89
C ILE A 221 13.43 9.69 -2.85
N GLY A 222 14.58 9.23 -2.37
CA GLY A 222 15.82 9.14 -3.11
C GLY A 222 16.30 7.69 -3.16
N ARG A 223 16.88 7.32 -4.31
CA ARG A 223 17.58 6.05 -4.52
C ARG A 223 19.08 6.31 -4.59
N ARG A 224 19.87 5.39 -4.06
CA ARG A 224 21.33 5.42 -4.23
C ARG A 224 21.73 4.77 -5.55
N ASP A 225 22.72 5.36 -6.20
CA ASP A 225 23.33 4.90 -7.45
C ASP A 225 24.84 5.11 -7.34
N GLY A 226 25.52 4.10 -6.79
CA GLY A 226 26.86 4.28 -6.22
C GLY A 226 26.86 5.37 -5.15
N ASP A 227 27.74 6.35 -5.30
CA ASP A 227 27.84 7.51 -4.39
C ASP A 227 26.78 8.59 -4.63
N ARG A 228 26.00 8.48 -5.72
CA ARG A 228 24.99 9.48 -6.07
C ARG A 228 23.67 9.17 -5.38
N LEU A 229 23.00 10.21 -4.90
CA LEU A 229 21.63 10.14 -4.41
C LEU A 229 20.71 10.79 -5.43
N LEU A 230 19.96 9.97 -6.16
CA LEU A 230 19.08 10.40 -7.24
C LEU A 230 17.63 10.40 -6.78
N TYR A 231 16.85 11.34 -7.30
CA TYR A 231 15.43 11.42 -6.98
C TYR A 231 14.70 10.19 -7.53
N ALA A 232 13.89 9.54 -6.68
CA ALA A 232 13.12 8.34 -7.02
C ALA A 232 11.62 8.60 -7.06
N GLY A 233 11.17 9.85 -6.91
CA GLY A 233 9.75 10.19 -6.96
C GLY A 233 9.15 10.53 -5.61
N LYS A 234 7.82 10.45 -5.54
CA LYS A 234 7.03 10.98 -4.44
C LYS A 234 6.00 9.97 -3.99
N ALA A 235 6.02 9.59 -2.72
CA ALA A 235 4.99 8.75 -2.11
C ALA A 235 3.89 9.65 -1.53
N GLN A 236 2.66 9.54 -2.06
CA GLN A 236 1.54 10.42 -1.73
C GLN A 236 0.43 9.75 -0.91
N SER A 237 0.53 8.45 -0.68
CA SER A 237 -0.46 7.65 0.05
C SER A 237 0.24 6.64 0.98
N GLY A 238 -0.56 5.96 1.81
CA GLY A 238 -0.07 4.94 2.76
C GLY A 238 0.20 5.45 4.18
N TYR A 239 -0.11 6.72 4.47
CA TYR A 239 0.06 7.32 5.80
C TYR A 239 -1.25 7.21 6.61
N THR A 240 -1.20 6.57 7.77
CA THR A 240 -2.17 6.83 8.85
C THR A 240 -1.79 8.14 9.57
N LEU A 241 -2.70 8.70 10.38
CA LEU A 241 -2.39 9.91 11.18
C LEU A 241 -1.18 9.67 12.10
N GLN A 242 -1.17 8.52 12.78
CA GLN A 242 -0.08 8.11 13.65
C GLN A 242 1.25 7.92 12.88
N ALA A 243 1.19 7.31 11.69
CA ALA A 243 2.37 7.15 10.84
C ALA A 243 2.93 8.51 10.39
N ALA A 244 2.07 9.44 9.98
CA ALA A 244 2.48 10.77 9.57
C ALA A 244 3.19 11.53 10.71
N GLN A 245 2.66 11.45 11.94
CA GLN A 245 3.29 12.05 13.12
C GLN A 245 4.67 11.44 13.41
N ARG A 246 4.76 10.10 13.47
CA ARG A 246 6.03 9.39 13.69
C ARG A 246 7.08 9.74 12.64
N VAL A 247 6.67 9.84 11.37
CA VAL A 247 7.57 10.27 10.30
C VAL A 247 8.04 11.71 10.54
N ARG A 248 7.17 12.65 10.94
CA ARG A 248 7.59 14.03 11.24
C ARG A 248 8.60 14.07 12.39
N GLU A 249 8.34 13.38 13.50
CA GLU A 249 9.23 13.32 14.67
C GLU A 249 10.64 12.85 14.29
N ARG A 250 10.75 11.91 13.34
CA ARG A 250 12.05 11.42 12.84
C ARG A 250 12.74 12.38 11.88
N LEU A 251 11.97 13.15 11.12
CA LEU A 251 12.48 14.02 10.07
C LEU A 251 12.82 15.43 10.58
N ASP A 252 12.15 15.93 11.62
CA ASP A 252 12.36 17.28 12.15
C ASP A 252 13.82 17.57 12.56
N PRO A 253 14.54 16.66 13.26
CA PRO A 253 15.95 16.88 13.61
C PRO A 253 16.91 16.81 12.40
N LEU A 254 16.40 16.43 11.23
CA LEU A 254 17.19 16.19 10.03
C LEU A 254 16.94 17.25 8.95
N ILE A 255 16.12 18.27 9.23
CA ILE A 255 15.84 19.35 8.28
C ILE A 255 17.13 20.06 7.89
N ILE A 256 17.30 20.29 6.58
CA ILE A 256 18.44 20.99 5.98
C ILE A 256 17.95 22.02 4.95
N GLU A 257 18.77 23.02 4.67
CA GLU A 257 18.41 24.09 3.74
C GLU A 257 18.56 23.68 2.26
N LYS A 258 19.56 22.86 1.96
CA LYS A 258 19.94 22.49 0.59
C LYS A 258 19.51 21.06 0.29
N SER A 259 19.13 20.83 -0.98
CA SER A 259 18.78 19.49 -1.47
C SER A 259 19.95 18.51 -1.28
N PRO A 260 19.71 17.30 -0.72
CA PRO A 260 20.73 16.25 -0.63
C PRO A 260 20.91 15.48 -1.95
N LEU A 261 20.06 15.74 -2.95
CA LEU A 261 20.09 15.05 -4.24
C LEU A 261 21.27 15.51 -5.09
N SER A 262 21.92 14.57 -5.78
CA SER A 262 23.03 14.83 -6.70
C SER A 262 22.60 15.54 -7.98
N ALA A 263 21.30 15.59 -8.28
CA ALA A 263 20.74 16.32 -9.41
C ALA A 263 19.56 17.21 -8.95
N PRO A 264 19.46 18.45 -9.45
CA PRO A 264 18.41 19.37 -9.04
C PRO A 264 17.04 18.93 -9.57
N ILE A 265 16.00 19.18 -8.78
CA ILE A 265 14.60 18.99 -9.18
C ILE A 265 13.88 20.34 -9.28
N LYS A 266 12.98 20.50 -10.27
CA LYS A 266 12.30 21.78 -10.53
C LYS A 266 11.16 22.03 -9.52
N LYS A 267 11.12 23.25 -8.96
CA LYS A 267 10.03 23.79 -8.11
C LYS A 267 9.58 22.88 -6.95
N PRO A 268 10.48 22.41 -6.06
CA PRO A 268 10.05 21.66 -4.90
C PRO A 268 9.40 22.59 -3.87
N LYS A 269 8.09 22.45 -3.67
CA LYS A 269 7.40 23.01 -2.49
C LYS A 269 7.56 22.05 -1.30
N ALA A 270 8.80 21.71 -0.97
CA ALA A 270 9.12 20.66 -0.01
C ALA A 270 10.22 21.11 0.96
N THR A 271 10.18 20.58 2.17
CA THR A 271 11.20 20.77 3.20
C THR A 271 12.24 19.67 3.08
N TRP A 272 13.50 20.03 2.81
CA TRP A 272 14.60 19.07 2.65
C TRP A 272 15.04 18.49 3.98
N VAL A 273 15.46 17.23 3.95
CA VAL A 273 15.99 16.50 5.12
C VAL A 273 17.25 15.74 4.73
N ARG A 274 18.13 15.48 5.70
CA ARG A 274 19.25 14.56 5.52
C ARG A 274 18.72 13.18 5.13
N PRO A 275 19.33 12.50 4.14
CA PRO A 275 18.84 11.24 3.58
C PRO A 275 19.18 10.03 4.47
N GLU A 276 19.00 10.20 5.78
CA GLU A 276 19.34 9.22 6.80
C GLU A 276 18.17 8.29 7.09
N VAL A 277 16.93 8.77 7.02
CA VAL A 277 15.74 7.96 7.30
C VAL A 277 15.35 7.13 6.08
N LEU A 278 15.26 5.83 6.28
CA LEU A 278 14.84 4.88 5.25
C LEU A 278 13.35 4.55 5.40
N ALA A 279 12.67 4.39 4.27
CA ALA A 279 11.28 4.00 4.20
C ALA A 279 11.09 2.83 3.25
N GLU A 280 10.22 1.90 3.63
CA GLU A 280 9.69 0.91 2.73
C GLU A 280 8.63 1.57 1.86
N VAL A 281 8.80 1.44 0.55
CA VAL A 281 7.88 1.99 -0.44
C VAL A 281 7.47 0.87 -1.38
N GLN A 282 6.17 0.64 -1.44
CA GLN A 282 5.56 -0.19 -2.46
C GLN A 282 5.35 0.64 -3.73
N PHE A 283 5.63 0.07 -4.90
CA PHE A 283 5.44 0.72 -6.19
C PHE A 283 5.01 -0.29 -7.25
N SER A 284 4.37 0.19 -8.31
CA SER A 284 3.93 -0.67 -9.43
C SER A 284 4.98 -0.78 -10.54
N GLY A 285 5.96 0.12 -10.60
CA GLY A 285 7.06 0.08 -11.57
C GLY A 285 8.08 1.20 -11.38
N VAL A 286 9.17 1.13 -12.15
CA VAL A 286 10.27 2.11 -12.16
C VAL A 286 10.44 2.64 -13.58
N THR A 287 10.58 3.96 -13.71
CA THR A 287 10.81 4.64 -15.00
C THR A 287 12.27 4.54 -15.45
N ASP A 288 12.57 4.87 -16.71
CA ASP A 288 13.96 4.92 -17.24
C ASP A 288 14.85 5.91 -16.46
N ARG A 289 14.22 6.94 -15.89
CA ARG A 289 14.90 7.93 -15.04
C ARG A 289 15.04 7.46 -13.58
N GLY A 290 14.53 6.28 -13.25
CA GLY A 290 14.54 5.70 -11.91
C GLY A 290 13.50 6.26 -10.95
N ILE A 291 12.38 6.77 -11.47
CA ILE A 291 11.23 7.28 -10.68
C ILE A 291 10.23 6.16 -10.44
N LEU A 292 9.73 6.02 -9.21
CA LEU A 292 8.72 5.04 -8.85
C LEU A 292 7.32 5.47 -9.30
N ARG A 293 6.52 4.50 -9.75
CA ARG A 293 5.11 4.68 -10.10
C ARG A 293 4.19 4.15 -9.01
N GLU A 294 3.09 4.87 -8.80
CA GLU A 294 2.09 4.57 -7.77
C GLU A 294 2.73 4.30 -6.39
N ALA A 295 3.75 5.09 -6.05
CA ALA A 295 4.53 4.91 -4.84
C ALA A 295 3.66 5.11 -3.59
N VAL A 296 3.61 4.08 -2.75
CA VAL A 296 2.85 4.02 -1.50
C VAL A 296 3.81 3.77 -0.36
N PHE A 297 3.81 4.66 0.64
CA PHE A 297 4.57 4.47 1.86
C PHE A 297 4.01 3.29 2.67
N LYS A 298 4.87 2.42 3.18
CA LYS A 298 4.47 1.27 4.01
C LYS A 298 4.96 1.37 5.44
N GLY A 299 6.14 1.95 5.64
CA GLY A 299 6.70 2.11 6.97
C GLY A 299 8.11 2.66 6.94
N LEU A 300 8.61 3.04 8.10
CA LEU A 300 10.03 3.37 8.29
C LEU A 300 10.83 2.07 8.43
N ARG A 301 11.97 1.98 7.74
CA ARG A 301 12.93 0.87 7.84
C ARG A 301 13.96 1.16 8.93
N GLU A 302 13.49 1.24 10.16
CA GLU A 302 14.34 1.46 11.35
C GLU A 302 15.29 0.28 11.59
N ASP A 303 14.93 -0.91 11.11
CA ASP A 303 15.74 -2.13 11.09
C ASP A 303 17.00 -2.02 10.21
N LEU A 304 16.99 -1.13 9.21
CA LEU A 304 18.11 -0.90 8.28
C LEU A 304 18.92 0.35 8.60
N GLN A 305 18.56 1.09 9.64
CA GLN A 305 19.40 2.19 10.13
C GLN A 305 20.69 1.59 10.71
N PRO A 306 21.88 2.10 10.33
CA PRO A 306 23.11 1.72 11.01
C PRO A 306 22.92 1.97 12.50
N ILE A 307 23.08 0.94 13.33
CA ILE A 307 23.31 1.15 14.75
C ILE A 307 24.61 1.95 14.81
N THR A 308 24.50 3.24 15.07
CA THR A 308 25.69 4.06 15.30
C THR A 308 26.44 3.40 16.45
N ALA A 309 27.59 2.80 16.13
CA ALA A 309 28.50 2.28 17.13
C ALA A 309 28.83 3.46 18.05
N LYS A 310 28.28 3.44 19.26
CA LYS A 310 28.68 4.40 20.28
C LYS A 310 30.20 4.26 20.41
N PRO A 311 30.98 5.35 20.34
CA PRO A 311 32.39 5.29 20.72
C PRO A 311 32.50 4.61 22.09
N PRO A 312 33.57 3.81 22.33
CA PRO A 312 33.67 2.99 23.53
C PRO A 312 33.46 3.89 24.73
N ALA A 313 32.38 3.63 25.46
CA ALA A 313 32.04 4.43 26.61
C ALA A 313 33.16 4.27 27.64
N PRO A 314 33.70 5.36 28.21
CA PRO A 314 34.53 5.25 29.41
C PRO A 314 33.72 4.50 30.47
N SER A 315 34.43 3.67 31.24
CA SER A 315 33.93 2.72 32.23
C SER A 315 32.63 3.18 32.90
N LYS A 316 31.61 2.31 32.87
CA LYS A 316 30.27 2.51 33.45
C LYS A 316 30.35 3.09 34.85
N ARG A 317 30.21 4.41 34.97
CA ARG A 317 29.61 5.01 36.16
C ARG A 317 28.10 4.94 35.96
N ARG A 318 27.44 4.24 36.86
CA ARG A 318 25.99 4.06 36.92
C ARG A 318 25.35 5.44 37.04
N VAL A 319 24.85 6.00 35.93
CA VAL A 319 24.08 7.24 35.96
C VAL A 319 22.65 6.85 36.31
N GLU A 320 22.29 7.09 37.57
CA GLU A 320 20.92 6.99 38.05
C GLU A 320 20.02 7.92 37.24
N SER A 321 18.81 7.47 36.94
CA SER A 321 17.74 8.34 36.47
C SER A 321 17.55 9.48 37.47
N LYS A 322 17.50 10.74 37.02
CA LYS A 322 17.19 11.92 37.85
C LYS A 322 15.92 11.77 38.72
N HIS A 323 15.08 10.78 38.44
CA HIS A 323 13.75 10.58 39.02
C HIS A 323 13.60 9.18 39.63
N GLY A 324 14.67 8.50 40.07
CA GLY A 324 14.59 7.20 40.79
C GLY A 324 13.96 5.98 40.05
N VAL A 325 13.24 6.20 38.95
CA VAL A 325 12.55 5.18 38.16
C VAL A 325 13.43 4.71 37.01
N PRO A 326 13.64 3.38 36.86
CA PRO A 326 14.38 2.85 35.72
C PRO A 326 13.78 3.34 34.39
N ARG A 327 14.60 3.92 33.50
CA ARG A 327 14.14 4.42 32.18
C ARG A 327 13.37 3.38 31.36
N LYS A 328 13.69 2.10 31.52
CA LYS A 328 12.97 0.98 30.89
C LYS A 328 11.50 0.87 31.32
N ASN A 329 11.12 1.47 32.45
CA ASN A 329 9.76 1.48 32.98
C ASN A 329 8.92 2.69 32.52
N ILE A 330 9.51 3.64 31.79
CA ILE A 330 8.85 4.86 31.33
C ILE A 330 8.54 4.72 29.84
N LEU A 331 7.25 4.67 29.49
CA LEU A 331 6.79 4.70 28.10
C LEU A 331 6.83 6.12 27.55
N GLN A 332 6.22 7.05 28.29
CA GLN A 332 6.09 8.46 27.94
C GLN A 332 6.05 9.28 29.23
N LEU A 333 6.82 10.36 29.29
CA LEU A 333 6.77 11.36 30.37
C LEU A 333 5.62 12.34 30.12
N LEU A 334 5.00 12.79 31.20
CA LEU A 334 3.97 13.82 31.22
C LEU A 334 4.46 14.98 32.09
N PRO A 335 5.34 15.85 31.56
CA PRO A 335 6.03 16.88 32.34
C PRO A 335 5.08 17.93 32.91
N ASP A 336 3.98 18.20 32.20
CA ASP A 336 2.99 19.21 32.58
C ASP A 336 1.80 18.64 33.38
N ALA A 337 1.82 17.33 33.67
CA ALA A 337 0.74 16.68 34.40
C ALA A 337 0.82 16.97 35.91
N VAL A 338 -0.25 17.54 36.45
CA VAL A 338 -0.43 17.74 37.88
C VAL A 338 -0.96 16.45 38.50
N ALA A 339 -0.15 15.80 39.32
CA ALA A 339 -0.55 14.58 40.02
C ALA A 339 -1.16 14.93 41.39
N PRO A 340 -2.35 14.42 41.74
CA PRO A 340 -2.91 14.57 43.08
C PRO A 340 -2.06 13.83 44.12
N SER A 341 -2.18 14.22 45.38
CA SER A 341 -1.55 13.52 46.50
C SER A 341 -2.18 12.13 46.74
N LYS A 342 -1.44 11.24 47.43
CA LYS A 342 -1.94 9.89 47.77
C LYS A 342 -3.21 9.94 48.63
N ASP A 343 -3.32 10.92 49.54
CA ASP A 343 -4.51 11.08 50.38
C ASP A 343 -5.72 11.56 49.55
N GLU A 344 -5.51 12.46 48.59
CA GLU A 344 -6.56 12.90 47.66
C GLU A 344 -7.04 11.76 46.78
N LEU A 345 -6.14 10.94 46.23
CA LEU A 345 -6.49 9.75 45.43
C LEU A 345 -7.21 8.70 46.28
N THR A 346 -6.74 8.44 47.49
CA THR A 346 -7.39 7.51 48.44
C THR A 346 -8.81 7.99 48.76
N GLY A 347 -8.97 9.27 49.07
CA GLY A 347 -10.28 9.87 49.33
C GLY A 347 -11.18 9.84 48.09
N TYR A 348 -10.63 10.07 46.90
CA TYR A 348 -11.36 9.97 45.63
C TYR A 348 -11.90 8.56 45.40
N TRP A 349 -11.05 7.54 45.46
CA TRP A 349 -11.47 6.15 45.22
C TRP A 349 -12.49 5.67 46.24
N ARG A 350 -12.37 6.03 47.52
CA ARG A 350 -13.40 5.73 48.53
C ARG A 350 -14.79 6.29 48.20
N ARG A 351 -14.86 7.42 47.49
CA ARG A 351 -16.13 8.06 47.10
C ARG A 351 -16.72 7.51 45.80
N VAL A 352 -15.91 6.95 44.91
CA VAL A 352 -16.35 6.59 43.55
C VAL A 352 -16.19 5.12 43.20
N ALA A 353 -15.58 4.30 44.06
CA ALA A 353 -15.24 2.91 43.77
C ALA A 353 -16.40 2.11 43.18
N ASP A 354 -17.57 2.12 43.82
CA ASP A 354 -18.74 1.35 43.36
C ASP A 354 -19.14 1.70 41.91
N ARG A 355 -19.04 2.99 41.52
CA ARG A 355 -19.34 3.44 40.16
C ARG A 355 -18.19 3.19 39.19
N ALA A 356 -16.96 3.36 39.65
CA ALA A 356 -15.78 3.19 38.82
C ALA A 356 -15.52 1.72 38.47
N LEU A 357 -15.75 0.81 39.43
CA LEU A 357 -15.52 -0.63 39.25
C LEU A 357 -16.46 -1.27 38.22
N ILE A 358 -17.61 -0.66 37.92
CA ILE A 358 -18.46 -1.07 36.79
C ILE A 358 -17.68 -1.01 35.47
N HIS A 359 -16.76 -0.06 35.33
CA HIS A 359 -15.99 0.18 34.10
C HIS A 359 -14.52 -0.26 34.19
N LEU A 360 -13.94 -0.27 35.39
CA LEU A 360 -12.53 -0.62 35.62
C LEU A 360 -12.32 -2.04 36.13
N GLY A 361 -13.35 -2.61 36.77
CA GLY A 361 -13.28 -3.91 37.43
C GLY A 361 -13.05 -5.04 36.43
N ARG A 362 -12.29 -6.06 36.84
CA ARG A 362 -12.03 -7.28 36.05
C ARG A 362 -11.47 -7.00 34.64
N ARG A 363 -10.70 -5.93 34.47
CA ARG A 363 -10.06 -5.55 33.22
C ARG A 363 -8.57 -5.33 33.40
N PRO A 364 -7.72 -5.79 32.46
CA PRO A 364 -6.30 -5.46 32.49
C PRO A 364 -6.09 -3.94 32.43
N LEU A 365 -5.29 -3.41 33.35
CA LEU A 365 -5.03 -1.98 33.48
C LEU A 365 -3.66 -1.60 32.93
N LYS A 366 -3.59 -0.47 32.22
CA LYS A 366 -2.37 0.32 32.06
C LYS A 366 -2.40 1.45 33.09
N LEU A 367 -1.24 1.74 33.66
CA LEU A 367 -1.09 2.72 34.74
C LEU A 367 -0.32 3.93 34.25
N VAL A 368 -0.83 5.11 34.56
CA VAL A 368 -0.02 6.32 34.67
C VAL A 368 0.40 6.41 36.14
N ARG A 369 1.70 6.59 36.37
CA ARG A 369 2.27 6.65 37.72
C ARG A 369 2.92 7.99 37.99
N HIS A 370 2.84 8.45 39.23
CA HIS A 370 3.60 9.60 39.72
C HIS A 370 4.57 9.15 40.80
N ALA A 371 5.85 8.99 40.44
CA ALA A 371 6.87 8.52 41.37
C ALA A 371 8.13 9.38 41.26
N TYR A 372 8.72 9.70 42.41
CA TYR A 372 9.96 10.50 42.51
C TYR A 372 9.91 11.81 41.71
N GLY A 373 8.76 12.50 41.73
CA GLY A 373 8.57 13.79 41.07
C GLY A 373 8.32 13.72 39.56
N ALA A 374 8.11 12.54 38.97
CA ALA A 374 7.76 12.39 37.56
C ALA A 374 6.41 11.69 37.39
N THR A 375 5.58 12.22 36.49
CA THR A 375 4.35 11.58 35.99
C THR A 375 4.63 10.92 34.65
N PHE A 376 4.25 9.65 34.49
CA PHE A 376 4.54 8.90 33.25
C PHE A 376 3.61 7.71 33.02
N TYR A 377 3.43 7.36 31.75
CA TYR A 377 2.86 6.06 31.36
C TYR A 377 3.85 4.93 31.68
N HIS A 378 3.41 3.97 32.49
CA HIS A 378 4.26 2.85 32.91
C HIS A 378 4.36 1.78 31.80
N LYS A 379 5.57 1.24 31.60
CA LYS A 379 5.80 0.03 30.79
C LYS A 379 6.75 -0.93 31.50
N GLY A 380 6.86 -2.15 30.98
CA GLY A 380 7.83 -3.12 31.49
C GLY A 380 7.49 -3.62 32.90
N PRO A 381 8.50 -4.06 33.68
CA PRO A 381 8.29 -4.65 35.01
C PRO A 381 7.56 -3.70 35.96
N LEU A 382 6.56 -4.21 36.65
CA LEU A 382 5.80 -3.47 37.66
C LEU A 382 6.62 -3.34 38.97
N PRO A 383 6.36 -2.32 39.81
CA PRO A 383 6.85 -2.29 41.18
C PRO A 383 6.24 -3.46 41.99
N PRO A 384 6.66 -3.68 43.25
CA PRO A 384 5.98 -4.64 44.13
C PRO A 384 4.46 -4.44 44.10
N ILE A 385 3.74 -5.53 43.83
CA ILE A 385 2.28 -5.52 43.64
C ILE A 385 1.64 -5.92 44.98
N PRO A 386 0.83 -5.07 45.62
CA PRO A 386 0.12 -5.40 46.84
C PRO A 386 -0.80 -6.62 46.66
N ARG A 387 -1.08 -7.35 47.75
CA ARG A 387 -1.92 -8.57 47.69
C ARG A 387 -3.35 -8.29 47.22
N SER A 388 -3.86 -7.08 47.43
CA SER A 388 -5.18 -6.65 46.96
C SER A 388 -5.24 -6.40 45.46
N VAL A 389 -4.11 -6.30 44.77
CA VAL A 389 -4.06 -6.06 43.32
C VAL A 389 -3.78 -7.38 42.60
N HIS A 390 -4.73 -7.81 41.77
CA HIS A 390 -4.63 -9.06 41.03
C HIS A 390 -3.66 -8.95 39.85
N GLN A 391 -3.09 -10.09 39.46
CA GLN A 391 -2.15 -10.18 38.34
C GLN A 391 -2.72 -11.06 37.23
N LEU A 392 -2.47 -10.66 35.99
CA LEU A 392 -2.78 -11.42 34.78
C LEU A 392 -1.52 -11.60 33.94
N LYS A 393 -1.18 -12.84 33.60
CA LYS A 393 -0.10 -13.15 32.65
C LYS A 393 -0.63 -13.10 31.22
N VAL A 394 0.00 -12.32 30.37
CA VAL A 394 -0.40 -12.11 28.97
C VAL A 394 0.76 -12.47 28.05
N LYS A 395 0.50 -13.30 27.04
CA LYS A 395 1.48 -13.60 26.00
C LYS A 395 1.60 -12.43 25.02
N LYS A 396 2.83 -12.00 24.71
CA LYS A 396 3.08 -10.92 23.75
C LYS A 396 3.10 -11.48 22.34
N ARG A 397 2.60 -10.71 21.36
CA ARG A 397 2.59 -11.05 19.93
C ARG A 397 4.01 -11.29 19.36
N GLU A 398 5.02 -10.63 19.89
CA GLU A 398 6.43 -10.77 19.49
C GLU A 398 7.18 -11.89 20.23
N GLY A 399 6.47 -12.69 21.06
CA GLY A 399 7.05 -13.71 21.94
C GLY A 399 7.33 -13.21 23.36
N GLY A 400 7.24 -14.13 24.33
CA GLY A 400 7.44 -13.87 25.76
C GLY A 400 6.16 -13.51 26.55
N GLU A 401 6.27 -13.48 27.87
CA GLU A 401 5.17 -13.18 28.79
C GLU A 401 5.29 -11.75 29.38
N GLY A 402 4.15 -11.12 29.64
CA GLY A 402 4.05 -9.85 30.36
C GLY A 402 3.02 -9.96 31.48
N VAL A 403 3.21 -9.20 32.56
CA VAL A 403 2.23 -9.10 33.65
C VAL A 403 1.42 -7.82 33.48
N ARG A 404 0.10 -7.96 33.63
CA ARG A 404 -0.87 -6.87 33.79
C ARG A 404 -1.49 -6.96 35.17
N VAL A 405 -1.99 -5.85 35.67
CA VAL A 405 -2.77 -5.81 36.92
C VAL A 405 -4.23 -5.54 36.61
N TRP A 406 -5.10 -6.00 37.48
CA TRP A 406 -6.53 -5.71 37.47
C TRP A 406 -7.06 -5.71 38.90
N VAL A 407 -8.23 -5.13 39.12
CA VAL A 407 -8.88 -5.00 40.43
C VAL A 407 -10.37 -5.30 40.30
N ASP A 408 -11.02 -5.66 41.39
CA ASP A 408 -12.47 -5.90 41.46
C ASP A 408 -13.14 -5.30 42.71
N ASP A 409 -12.37 -4.69 43.61
CA ASP A 409 -12.87 -4.06 44.82
C ASP A 409 -12.12 -2.75 45.16
N LEU A 410 -12.57 -2.09 46.24
CA LEU A 410 -11.96 -0.86 46.74
C LEU A 410 -10.51 -1.10 47.20
N ASP A 411 -10.22 -2.22 47.86
CA ASP A 411 -8.90 -2.51 48.40
C ASP A 411 -7.86 -2.69 47.27
N GLY A 412 -8.28 -3.22 46.12
CA GLY A 412 -7.47 -3.27 44.91
C GLY A 412 -7.21 -1.87 44.33
N LEU A 413 -8.22 -1.00 44.25
CA LEU A 413 -8.03 0.39 43.82
C LEU A 413 -7.05 1.15 44.73
N LEU A 414 -7.15 0.96 46.05
CA LEU A 414 -6.21 1.54 47.01
C LEU A 414 -4.80 0.94 46.88
N GLY A 415 -4.69 -0.36 46.60
CA GLY A 415 -3.41 -1.00 46.29
C GLY A 415 -2.74 -0.41 45.03
N LEU A 416 -3.52 0.02 44.02
CA LEU A 416 -2.95 0.73 42.87
C LEU A 416 -2.39 2.11 43.25
N VAL A 417 -2.98 2.81 44.22
CA VAL A 417 -2.43 4.07 44.77
C VAL A 417 -1.12 3.82 45.52
N GLU A 418 -0.99 2.71 46.24
CA GLU A 418 0.27 2.30 46.89
C GLU A 418 1.38 2.05 45.85
N MET A 419 1.00 1.54 44.68
CA MET A 419 1.87 1.41 43.51
C MET A 419 2.14 2.75 42.79
N ASP A 420 1.76 3.89 43.37
CA ASP A 420 1.89 5.23 42.80
C ASP A 420 1.07 5.48 41.52
N ALA A 421 0.02 4.68 41.28
CA ALA A 421 -0.88 4.92 40.15
C ALA A 421 -1.76 6.16 40.41
N VAL A 422 -1.76 7.09 39.45
CA VAL A 422 -2.55 8.33 39.52
C VAL A 422 -3.67 8.37 38.49
N GLU A 423 -3.56 7.56 37.43
CA GLU A 423 -4.60 7.40 36.41
C GLU A 423 -4.57 5.96 35.85
N LEU A 424 -5.77 5.45 35.58
CA LEU A 424 -6.04 4.05 35.24
C LEU A 424 -6.67 3.97 33.84
N HIS A 425 -6.08 3.17 32.95
CA HIS A 425 -6.66 2.92 31.63
C HIS A 425 -7.02 1.44 31.50
N PRO A 426 -8.32 1.09 31.54
CA PRO A 426 -8.77 -0.27 31.32
C PRO A 426 -8.58 -0.68 29.87
N TRP A 427 -8.31 -1.96 29.64
CA TRP A 427 -8.54 -2.56 28.34
C TRP A 427 -10.04 -2.66 28.10
N ASN A 428 -10.42 -2.48 26.84
CA ASN A 428 -11.80 -2.64 26.39
C ASN A 428 -12.28 -4.10 26.35
N ALA A 429 -11.51 -5.02 26.95
CA ALA A 429 -11.77 -6.45 27.08
C ALA A 429 -11.60 -6.86 28.55
N THR A 430 -12.31 -7.89 28.98
CA THR A 430 -12.25 -8.39 30.36
C THR A 430 -11.07 -9.35 30.54
N ILE A 431 -10.75 -9.70 31.78
CA ILE A 431 -9.74 -10.74 32.08
C ILE A 431 -10.16 -12.14 31.62
N ASP A 432 -11.46 -12.37 31.42
CA ASP A 432 -12.00 -13.68 31.05
C ASP A 432 -11.80 -13.94 29.54
N ASP A 433 -11.82 -12.88 28.72
CA ASP A 433 -11.53 -12.94 27.29
C ASP A 433 -10.81 -11.66 26.84
N ILE A 434 -9.48 -11.67 26.92
CA ILE A 434 -8.66 -10.48 26.58
C ILE A 434 -8.56 -10.19 25.08
N GLU A 435 -8.94 -11.13 24.22
CA GLU A 435 -8.83 -10.99 22.76
C GLU A 435 -10.10 -10.37 22.13
N HIS A 436 -11.23 -10.41 22.85
CA HIS A 436 -12.50 -9.85 22.38
C HIS A 436 -12.93 -8.67 23.25
N ALA A 437 -13.02 -7.49 22.62
CA ALA A 437 -13.49 -6.29 23.29
C ALA A 437 -15.01 -6.32 23.50
N ASP A 438 -15.45 -5.97 24.71
CA ASP A 438 -16.86 -5.81 25.10
C ASP A 438 -17.23 -4.34 25.38
N GLN A 439 -16.26 -3.42 25.29
CA GLN A 439 -16.46 -1.98 25.46
C GLN A 439 -15.93 -1.19 24.26
N LEU A 440 -16.67 -0.14 23.88
CA LEU A 440 -16.23 0.86 22.91
C LEU A 440 -16.15 2.22 23.61
N VAL A 441 -15.05 2.93 23.42
CA VAL A 441 -14.87 4.31 23.90
C VAL A 441 -14.81 5.20 22.67
N LEU A 442 -15.76 6.11 22.56
CA LEU A 442 -15.81 7.11 21.50
C LEU A 442 -15.39 8.44 22.12
N ASP A 443 -14.19 8.90 21.75
CA ASP A 443 -13.73 10.23 22.11
C ASP A 443 -14.37 11.22 21.15
N LEU A 444 -15.36 11.96 21.66
CA LEU A 444 -16.05 13.00 20.93
C LEU A 444 -15.41 14.33 21.32
N ASP A 445 -14.17 14.54 20.92
CA ASP A 445 -13.54 15.85 21.01
C ASP A 445 -14.46 16.85 20.27
N PRO A 446 -15.08 17.82 20.96
CA PRO A 446 -15.75 18.89 20.27
C PRO A 446 -14.66 19.68 19.55
N GLY A 447 -14.54 19.48 18.24
CA GLY A 447 -13.65 20.28 17.41
C GLY A 447 -14.01 21.75 17.57
N GLU A 448 -13.01 22.59 17.80
CA GLU A 448 -13.11 24.02 17.50
C GLU A 448 -13.26 24.26 15.99
#